data_AF-A0A094YV03-F1
#
_entry.id   AF-A0A094YV03-F1
#
_cell.length_a   1.000
_cell.length_b   1.000
_cell.length_c   1.000
_cell.angle_alpha   90.00
_cell.angle_beta   90.00
_cell.angle_gamma   90.00
#
_symmetry.space_group_name_H-M   'P 1'
#
loop_
_entity.id
_entity.type
_entity.pdbx_description
1 polymer ?
#
loop_
_entity_poly.entity_id
_entity_poly.type
_entity_poly.pdbx_seq_one_letter_code
_entity_poly.pdbx_strand_id
1 'polypeptide(L)'
;MSMTENVLSSVPFSTLAQTQVQAAYPARYYAGYDTAATQPTPVTAWYDTWSMSSVDGLPPASQLLPVSFADWANTTGFRLPAGKAVQNGAIVDYTAPPLPLATQAARALQQAASTSWATYGMYGETPPVVWQSYLASLRALANGTDTTSTQLPTPPDISAAAFSAATHKASFVQETAPEHKSVSNGPDMPDVSAMRPSRAASIVAGQGA
;
A
#
# COMPACT_ATOMS: atom_id res chain seq x y z
N MET A 1 -6.03 79.78 17.26
CA MET A 1 -6.08 78.39 17.76
C MET A 1 -6.19 77.48 16.55
N SER A 2 -5.07 77.03 16.00
CA SER A 2 -5.06 76.02 14.93
C SER A 2 -4.53 74.73 15.54
N MET A 3 -5.41 73.74 15.65
CA MET A 3 -5.06 72.41 16.11
C MET A 3 -4.30 71.71 14.99
N THR A 4 -3.00 71.47 15.19
CA THR A 4 -2.26 70.45 14.46
C THR A 4 -2.64 69.09 15.06
N GLU A 5 -3.66 68.46 14.49
CA GLU A 5 -3.87 67.02 14.70
C GLU A 5 -2.78 66.26 13.92
N ASN A 6 -1.82 65.74 14.68
CA ASN A 6 -0.82 64.81 14.20
C ASN A 6 -1.53 63.46 13.94
N VAL A 7 -1.96 63.25 12.70
CA VAL A 7 -2.55 61.99 12.24
C VAL A 7 -1.42 60.95 12.17
N LEU A 8 -1.09 60.35 13.32
CA LEU A 8 -0.39 59.07 13.32
C LEU A 8 -1.39 58.05 12.77
N SER A 9 -1.36 57.90 11.44
CA SER A 9 -2.12 56.92 10.71
C SER A 9 -1.89 55.54 11.32
N SER A 10 -2.95 55.01 11.93
CA SER A 10 -3.03 53.64 12.43
C SER A 10 -2.88 52.68 11.25
N VAL A 11 -1.64 52.30 10.94
CA VAL A 11 -1.40 51.13 10.10
C VAL A 11 -1.96 49.93 10.85
N PRO A 12 -2.94 49.21 10.30
CA PRO A 12 -3.50 48.06 10.99
C PRO A 12 -2.39 47.02 11.20
N PHE A 13 -2.37 46.38 12.38
CA PHE A 13 -1.37 45.38 12.77
C PHE A 13 -1.14 44.30 11.69
N SER A 14 -2.16 43.97 10.91
CA SER A 14 -2.09 43.02 9.79
C SER A 14 -1.10 43.44 8.68
N THR A 15 -0.98 44.75 8.39
CA THR A 15 -0.06 45.27 7.37
C THR A 15 1.39 45.22 7.83
N LEU A 16 1.65 45.45 9.12
CA LEU A 16 2.99 45.33 9.70
C LEU A 16 3.47 43.88 9.72
N ALA A 17 2.60 42.95 10.13
CA ALA A 17 2.90 41.53 10.09
C ALA A 17 3.21 41.04 8.67
N GLN A 18 2.42 41.45 7.67
CA GLN A 18 2.67 41.08 6.28
C GLN A 18 3.98 41.66 5.73
N THR A 19 4.34 42.88 6.13
CA THR A 19 5.62 43.50 5.76
C THR A 19 6.82 42.72 6.33
N GLN A 20 6.71 42.24 7.57
CA GLN A 20 7.73 41.41 8.19
C GLN A 20 7.89 40.05 7.49
N VAL A 21 6.78 39.43 7.10
CA VAL A 21 6.79 38.18 6.32
C VAL A 21 7.53 38.37 5.00
N GLN A 22 7.22 39.42 4.24
CA GLN A 22 7.88 39.71 2.96
C GLN A 22 9.37 40.05 3.12
N ALA A 23 9.76 40.67 4.25
CA ALA A 23 11.16 40.93 4.54
C ALA A 23 11.95 39.63 4.83
N ALA A 24 11.35 38.67 5.54
CA ALA A 24 11.98 37.37 5.82
C ALA A 24 11.95 36.42 4.61
N TYR A 25 10.93 36.52 3.77
CA TYR A 25 10.70 35.69 2.59
C TYR A 25 10.49 36.59 1.35
N PRO A 26 11.58 37.05 0.72
CA PRO A 26 11.51 38.03 -0.37
C PRO A 26 10.88 37.46 -1.66
N ALA A 27 10.97 36.14 -1.88
CA ALA A 27 10.16 35.49 -2.91
C ALA A 27 8.78 35.14 -2.32
N ARG A 28 7.78 34.99 -3.18
CA ARG A 28 6.45 34.57 -2.73
C ARG A 28 6.33 33.05 -2.58
N TYR A 29 7.00 32.31 -3.46
CA TYR A 29 6.85 30.87 -3.58
C TYR A 29 8.15 30.15 -3.30
N TYR A 30 8.05 29.06 -2.56
CA TYR A 30 9.19 28.26 -2.17
C TYR A 30 8.91 26.76 -2.26
N ALA A 31 9.96 25.99 -2.56
CA ALA A 31 10.02 24.55 -2.39
C ALA A 31 10.88 24.20 -1.17
N GLY A 32 10.34 23.37 -0.28
CA GLY A 32 11.07 22.77 0.83
C GLY A 32 11.79 21.51 0.38
N TYR A 33 12.99 21.30 0.91
CA TYR A 33 13.80 20.09 0.70
C TYR A 33 14.76 19.91 1.88
N ASP A 34 15.31 18.71 2.05
CA ASP A 34 16.34 18.47 3.05
C ASP A 34 17.70 18.98 2.52
N THR A 35 18.17 20.09 3.08
CA THR A 35 19.45 20.71 2.69
C THR A 35 20.69 19.91 3.15
N ALA A 36 20.53 18.98 4.10
CA ALA A 36 21.62 18.17 4.64
C ALA A 36 21.78 16.82 3.93
N ALA A 37 20.76 16.37 3.21
CA ALA A 37 20.79 15.11 2.49
C ALA A 37 21.56 15.21 1.15
N THR A 38 22.08 14.06 0.69
CA THR A 38 22.78 13.98 -0.59
C THR A 38 21.79 14.19 -1.74
N GLN A 39 22.14 15.10 -2.65
CA GLN A 39 21.30 15.43 -3.79
C GLN A 39 21.34 14.34 -4.89
N PRO A 40 20.26 14.16 -5.66
CA PRO A 40 19.01 14.93 -5.63
C PRO A 40 18.14 14.60 -4.40
N THR A 41 17.63 15.64 -3.74
CA THR A 41 16.79 15.52 -2.53
C THR A 41 15.33 15.83 -2.87
N PRO A 42 14.36 14.95 -2.54
CA PRO A 42 12.96 15.16 -2.88
C PRO A 42 12.43 16.51 -2.38
N VAL A 43 11.55 17.13 -3.16
CA VAL A 43 10.75 18.26 -2.67
C VAL A 43 9.78 17.73 -1.63
N THR A 44 9.85 18.26 -0.41
CA THR A 44 9.05 17.82 0.74
C THR A 44 7.79 18.66 0.95
N ALA A 45 7.81 19.92 0.49
CA ALA A 45 6.70 20.85 0.65
C ALA A 45 6.76 22.01 -0.36
N TRP A 46 5.62 22.69 -0.52
CA TRP A 46 5.46 23.89 -1.33
C TRP A 46 4.82 24.99 -0.46
N TYR A 47 5.37 26.20 -0.48
CA TYR A 47 4.92 27.30 0.37
C TYR A 47 4.58 28.56 -0.45
N ASP A 48 3.41 29.15 -0.21
CA ASP A 48 3.06 30.54 -0.59
C ASP A 48 3.12 31.40 0.66
N THR A 49 4.23 32.11 0.87
CA THR A 49 4.53 32.80 2.12
C THR A 49 3.82 34.15 2.22
N TRP A 50 3.48 34.80 1.11
CA TRP A 50 2.93 36.16 1.14
C TRP A 50 1.47 36.24 1.59
N SER A 51 0.74 35.12 1.49
CA SER A 51 -0.63 35.00 2.02
C SER A 51 -0.67 34.65 3.52
N MET A 52 0.48 34.41 4.15
CA MET A 52 0.55 34.00 5.54
C MET A 52 0.55 35.20 6.49
N SER A 53 -0.18 35.08 7.60
CA SER A 53 -0.19 36.07 8.68
C SER A 53 0.98 35.92 9.66
N SER A 54 1.63 34.74 9.68
CA SER A 54 2.85 34.43 10.41
C SER A 54 3.67 33.38 9.65
N VAL A 55 4.98 33.38 9.87
CA VAL A 55 5.95 32.41 9.33
C VAL A 55 6.50 31.49 10.42
N ASP A 56 5.90 31.51 11.62
CA ASP A 56 6.26 30.61 12.71
C ASP A 56 6.11 29.16 12.28
N GLY A 57 7.18 28.37 12.45
CA GLY A 57 7.24 26.98 12.03
C GLY A 57 7.65 26.74 10.57
N LEU A 58 7.88 27.80 9.78
CA LEU A 58 8.51 27.66 8.47
C LEU A 58 10.04 27.57 8.61
N PRO A 59 10.70 26.72 7.80
CA PRO A 59 12.15 26.79 7.65
C PRO A 59 12.57 28.16 7.13
N PRO A 60 13.70 28.73 7.58
CA PRO A 60 14.23 29.99 7.06
C PRO A 60 14.31 29.98 5.53
N ALA A 61 14.09 31.14 4.89
CA ALA A 61 14.12 31.26 3.43
C ALA A 61 15.42 30.74 2.79
N SER A 62 16.55 30.79 3.50
CA SER A 62 17.85 30.26 3.05
C SER A 62 17.91 28.73 2.96
N GLN A 63 16.98 28.03 3.62
CA GLN A 63 16.82 26.57 3.55
C GLN A 63 15.74 26.15 2.54
N LEU A 64 15.13 27.11 1.85
CA LEU A 64 14.10 26.88 0.86
C LEU A 64 14.61 27.31 -0.51
N LEU A 65 14.04 26.71 -1.56
CA LEU A 65 14.34 27.09 -2.93
C LEU A 65 13.26 28.04 -3.47
N PRO A 66 13.58 29.28 -3.89
CA PRO A 66 12.59 30.18 -4.47
C PRO A 66 12.08 29.65 -5.81
N VAL A 67 10.78 29.81 -6.04
CA VAL A 67 10.07 29.32 -7.23
C VAL A 67 9.45 30.50 -7.98
N SER A 68 9.54 30.50 -9.30
CA SER A 68 8.92 31.53 -10.14
C SER A 68 7.39 31.43 -10.09
N PHE A 69 6.68 32.52 -10.38
CA PHE A 69 5.21 32.46 -10.49
C PHE A 69 4.76 31.49 -11.59
N ALA A 70 5.47 31.42 -12.72
CA ALA A 70 5.12 30.53 -13.83
C ALA A 70 5.22 29.06 -13.42
N ASP A 71 6.31 28.69 -12.75
CA ASP A 71 6.53 27.33 -12.24
C ASP A 71 5.55 26.97 -11.12
N TRP A 72 5.26 27.94 -10.25
CA TRP A 72 4.25 27.78 -9.20
C TRP A 72 2.85 27.52 -9.76
N ALA A 73 2.48 28.21 -10.85
CA ALA A 73 1.19 28.04 -11.51
C ALA A 73 1.08 26.72 -12.28
N ASN A 74 2.20 26.08 -12.63
CA ASN A 74 2.22 24.82 -13.36
C ASN A 74 2.02 23.61 -12.42
N THR A 75 0.77 23.33 -12.07
CA THR A 75 0.39 22.24 -11.15
C THR A 75 0.35 20.85 -11.78
N THR A 76 0.52 20.74 -13.10
CA THR A 76 0.43 19.47 -13.84
C THR A 76 1.78 18.96 -14.29
N GLY A 77 2.78 19.83 -14.47
CA GLY A 77 4.12 19.46 -14.91
C GLY A 77 5.23 19.82 -13.94
N PHE A 78 5.03 20.81 -13.06
CA PHE A 78 6.08 21.31 -12.17
C PHE A 78 5.75 21.11 -10.69
N ARG A 79 4.73 21.80 -10.18
CA ARG A 79 4.31 21.78 -8.77
C ARG A 79 3.46 20.56 -8.46
N LEU A 80 4.10 19.40 -8.53
CA LEU A 80 3.51 18.09 -8.28
C LEU A 80 3.64 17.70 -6.79
N PRO A 81 2.73 16.85 -6.28
CA PRO A 81 2.83 16.32 -4.92
C PRO A 81 4.02 15.37 -4.73
N ALA A 82 4.55 14.78 -5.82
CA ALA A 82 5.69 13.89 -5.81
C ALA A 82 6.41 13.94 -7.17
N GLY A 83 7.60 13.33 -7.23
CA GLY A 83 8.36 13.19 -8.48
C GLY A 83 9.23 14.39 -8.84
N LYS A 84 9.42 15.34 -7.91
CA LYS A 84 10.37 16.45 -8.02
C LYS A 84 11.43 16.37 -6.93
N ALA A 85 12.64 16.79 -7.26
CA ALA A 85 13.74 16.95 -6.31
C ALA A 85 14.50 18.24 -6.57
N VAL A 86 15.23 18.71 -5.56
CA VAL A 86 16.21 19.78 -5.71
C VAL A 86 17.58 19.20 -5.98
N GLN A 87 18.22 19.69 -7.04
CA GLN A 87 19.59 19.36 -7.40
C GLN A 87 20.30 20.63 -7.87
N ASN A 88 21.45 20.95 -7.26
CA ASN A 88 22.27 22.12 -7.54
C ASN A 88 21.48 23.44 -7.56
N GLY A 89 20.49 23.59 -6.68
CA GLY A 89 19.64 24.79 -6.62
C GLY A 89 18.57 24.88 -7.72
N ALA A 90 18.28 23.79 -8.43
CA ALA A 90 17.20 23.71 -9.41
C ALA A 90 16.24 22.57 -9.07
N ILE A 91 14.97 22.71 -9.45
CA ILE A 91 13.98 21.63 -9.36
C ILE A 91 14.07 20.76 -10.61
N VAL A 92 14.27 19.48 -10.41
CA VAL A 92 14.41 18.47 -11.47
C VAL A 92 13.39 17.35 -11.29
N ASP A 93 13.15 16.59 -12.36
CA ASP A 93 12.39 15.35 -12.29
C ASP A 93 13.15 14.32 -11.45
N TYR A 94 12.41 13.66 -10.56
CA TYR A 94 12.99 12.72 -9.60
C TYR A 94 12.24 11.40 -9.62
N THR A 95 13.00 10.34 -9.85
CA THR A 95 12.55 8.96 -9.62
C THR A 95 13.28 8.43 -8.39
N ALA A 96 12.51 8.08 -7.35
CA ALA A 96 13.10 7.54 -6.13
C ALA A 96 13.86 6.24 -6.45
N PRO A 97 15.04 6.02 -5.85
CA PRO A 97 15.74 4.76 -6.00
C PRO A 97 14.87 3.61 -5.48
N PRO A 98 15.00 2.42 -6.06
CA PRO A 98 14.27 1.25 -5.59
C PRO A 98 14.64 0.96 -4.13
N LEU A 99 13.68 0.48 -3.34
CA LEU A 99 13.93 0.11 -1.95
C LEU A 99 15.01 -0.97 -1.88
N PRO A 100 15.95 -0.91 -0.92
CA PRO A 100 16.91 -1.99 -0.71
C PRO A 100 16.23 -3.34 -0.48
N LEU A 101 16.81 -4.42 -1.03
CA LEU A 101 16.24 -5.76 -0.96
C LEU A 101 15.98 -6.22 0.48
N ALA A 102 16.87 -5.87 1.42
CA ALA A 102 16.71 -6.15 2.85
C ALA A 102 15.44 -5.51 3.43
N THR A 103 15.16 -4.24 3.07
CA THR A 103 13.94 -3.54 3.51
C THR A 103 12.70 -4.19 2.91
N GLN A 104 12.76 -4.59 1.64
CA GLN A 104 11.66 -5.30 1.00
C GLN A 104 11.40 -6.66 1.70
N ALA A 105 12.46 -7.40 2.04
CA ALA A 105 12.39 -8.68 2.72
C ALA A 105 11.84 -8.56 4.14
N ALA A 106 12.22 -7.51 4.88
CA ALA A 106 11.68 -7.24 6.21
C ALA A 106 10.16 -7.01 6.18
N ARG A 107 9.66 -6.24 5.20
CA ARG A 107 8.21 -6.03 5.00
C ARG A 107 7.51 -7.33 4.63
N ALA A 108 8.07 -8.10 3.69
CA ALA A 108 7.53 -9.38 3.28
C ALA A 108 7.51 -10.40 4.45
N LEU A 109 8.53 -10.38 5.32
CA LEU A 109 8.59 -11.24 6.50
C LEU A 109 7.48 -10.93 7.51
N GLN A 110 7.21 -9.65 7.76
CA GLN A 110 6.10 -9.24 8.65
C GLN A 110 4.75 -9.72 8.11
N GLN A 111 4.51 -9.56 6.81
CA GLN A 111 3.31 -10.05 6.15
C GLN A 111 3.22 -11.58 6.21
N ALA A 112 4.29 -12.28 5.84
CA ALA A 112 4.34 -13.74 5.83
C ALA A 112 4.19 -14.35 7.23
N ALA A 113 4.75 -13.74 8.28
CA ALA A 113 4.56 -14.19 9.65
C ALA A 113 3.09 -14.06 10.08
N SER A 114 2.45 -12.96 9.70
CA SER A 114 1.03 -12.72 9.98
C SER A 114 0.14 -13.74 9.27
N THR A 115 0.42 -14.04 8.00
CA THR A 115 -0.24 -15.10 7.23
C THR A 115 -0.01 -16.47 7.88
N SER A 116 1.23 -16.80 8.25
CA SER A 116 1.57 -18.07 8.91
C SER A 116 0.77 -18.29 10.19
N TRP A 117 0.64 -17.24 11.00
CA TRP A 117 -0.12 -17.29 12.23
C TRP A 117 -1.60 -17.51 11.97
N ALA A 118 -2.16 -16.78 10.99
CA ALA A 118 -3.56 -16.92 10.62
C ALA A 118 -3.89 -18.29 10.00
N THR A 119 -2.98 -18.87 9.23
CA THR A 119 -3.24 -20.13 8.53
C THR A 119 -2.98 -21.36 9.40
N TYR A 120 -1.93 -21.33 10.23
CA TYR A 120 -1.50 -22.52 10.99
C TYR A 120 -1.52 -22.27 12.50
N GLY A 121 -0.97 -21.13 12.92
CA GLY A 121 -0.76 -20.82 14.34
C GLY A 121 -2.05 -20.79 15.17
N MET A 122 -3.12 -20.19 14.64
CA MET A 122 -4.41 -20.11 15.35
C MET A 122 -5.09 -21.47 15.56
N TYR A 123 -4.75 -22.47 14.75
CA TYR A 123 -5.30 -23.83 14.82
C TYR A 123 -4.35 -24.80 15.54
N GLY A 124 -3.20 -24.32 16.02
CA GLY A 124 -2.17 -25.17 16.63
C GLY A 124 -1.47 -26.10 15.62
N GLU A 125 -1.59 -25.80 14.32
CA GLU A 125 -0.96 -26.57 13.26
C GLU A 125 0.48 -26.08 13.04
N THR A 126 1.36 -27.00 12.65
CA THR A 126 2.73 -26.65 12.29
C THR A 126 2.77 -26.22 10.81
N PRO A 127 3.31 -25.02 10.49
CA PRO A 127 3.48 -24.60 9.10
C PRO A 127 4.32 -25.61 8.32
N PRO A 128 3.97 -25.94 7.07
CA PRO A 128 4.76 -26.87 6.26
C PRO A 128 6.18 -26.39 6.00
N VAL A 129 7.09 -27.33 5.75
CA VAL A 129 8.53 -27.05 5.58
C VAL A 129 8.80 -25.98 4.52
N VAL A 130 8.05 -25.99 3.41
CA VAL A 130 8.16 -24.96 2.36
C VAL A 130 7.88 -23.54 2.87
N TRP A 131 6.93 -23.40 3.81
CA TRP A 131 6.61 -22.14 4.45
C TRP A 131 7.71 -21.71 5.44
N GLN A 132 8.24 -22.66 6.20
CA GLN A 132 9.36 -22.41 7.11
C GLN A 132 10.63 -21.97 6.35
N SER A 133 10.95 -22.63 5.24
CA SER A 133 12.06 -22.26 4.35
C SER A 133 11.87 -20.87 3.75
N TYR A 134 10.66 -20.54 3.31
CA TYR A 134 10.34 -19.18 2.82
C TYR A 134 10.58 -18.11 3.88
N LEU A 135 10.10 -18.31 5.11
CA LEU A 135 10.33 -17.39 6.22
C LEU A 135 11.82 -17.28 6.60
N ALA A 136 12.57 -18.37 6.51
CA ALA A 136 14.01 -18.38 6.76
C ALA A 136 14.78 -17.58 5.69
N SER A 137 14.45 -17.76 4.40
CA SER A 137 15.05 -17.00 3.30
C SER A 137 14.76 -15.50 3.44
N LEU A 138 13.51 -15.12 3.76
CA LEU A 138 13.17 -13.72 4.01
C LEU A 138 13.95 -13.13 5.19
N ARG A 139 14.18 -13.90 6.25
CA ARG A 139 15.00 -13.45 7.39
C ARG A 139 16.46 -13.26 7.00
N ALA A 140 17.01 -14.16 6.18
CA ALA A 140 18.39 -14.07 5.68
C ALA A 140 18.60 -12.87 4.74
N LEU A 141 17.57 -12.48 3.98
CA LEU A 141 17.61 -11.26 3.18
C LEU A 141 17.45 -10.00 4.05
N ALA A 142 16.51 -10.04 5.00
CA ALA A 142 16.23 -8.89 5.86
C ALA A 142 17.40 -8.52 6.78
N ASN A 143 18.18 -9.51 7.25
CA ASN A 143 19.36 -9.27 8.07
C ASN A 143 20.66 -9.04 7.26
N GLY A 144 20.59 -9.10 5.92
CA GLY A 144 21.73 -8.93 5.03
C GLY A 144 22.73 -10.09 5.03
N THR A 145 22.37 -11.27 5.55
CA THR A 145 23.24 -12.46 5.50
C THR A 145 23.24 -13.13 4.14
N ASP A 146 22.16 -13.00 3.37
CA ASP A 146 22.14 -13.35 1.95
C ASP A 146 22.49 -12.13 1.10
N THR A 147 23.73 -12.12 0.59
CA THR A 147 24.27 -11.08 -0.30
C THR A 147 24.28 -11.51 -1.76
N THR A 148 23.76 -12.70 -2.09
CA THR A 148 23.82 -13.30 -3.43
C THR A 148 22.51 -13.17 -4.17
N SER A 149 21.39 -13.20 -3.43
CA SER A 149 20.07 -13.01 -3.98
C SER A 149 19.85 -11.59 -4.48
N THR A 150 19.25 -11.49 -5.66
CA THR A 150 18.92 -10.21 -6.31
C THR A 150 17.43 -9.90 -6.29
N GLN A 151 16.60 -10.84 -5.81
CA GLN A 151 15.15 -10.74 -5.78
C GLN A 151 14.58 -11.40 -4.52
N LEU A 152 13.34 -11.08 -4.19
CA LEU A 152 12.61 -11.73 -3.12
C LEU A 152 12.24 -13.17 -3.50
N PRO A 153 12.26 -14.12 -2.54
CA PRO A 153 11.72 -15.45 -2.77
C PRO A 153 10.21 -15.36 -3.04
N THR A 154 9.71 -16.22 -3.92
CA THR A 154 8.28 -16.30 -4.22
C THR A 154 7.52 -16.90 -3.03
N PRO A 155 6.40 -16.29 -2.59
CA PRO A 155 5.58 -16.88 -1.54
C PRO A 155 5.00 -18.22 -2.01
N PRO A 156 5.01 -19.26 -1.17
CA PRO A 156 4.43 -20.55 -1.52
C PRO A 156 2.90 -20.50 -1.45
N ASP A 157 2.26 -21.36 -2.24
CA ASP A 157 0.80 -21.49 -2.23
C ASP A 157 0.32 -22.08 -0.90
N ILE A 158 -0.65 -21.40 -0.29
CA ILE A 158 -1.39 -21.86 0.91
C ILE A 158 -2.09 -23.21 0.69
N SER A 159 -2.41 -23.58 -0.55
CA SER A 159 -3.07 -24.85 -0.91
C SER A 159 -2.09 -26.01 -1.15
N ALA A 160 -0.85 -25.74 -1.57
CA ALA A 160 0.16 -26.78 -1.80
C ALA A 160 0.70 -27.38 -0.48
N ALA A 161 0.53 -26.64 0.61
CA ALA A 161 0.93 -27.02 1.96
C ALA A 161 -0.01 -28.07 2.61
N ALA A 162 -1.30 -28.09 2.25
CA ALA A 162 -2.30 -28.97 2.85
C ALA A 162 -2.24 -30.43 2.33
N PHE A 163 -1.67 -30.67 1.14
CA PHE A 163 -1.64 -32.02 0.55
C PHE A 163 -0.46 -32.89 1.00
N SER A 164 0.62 -32.33 1.57
CA SER A 164 1.72 -33.15 2.10
C SER A 164 1.41 -33.80 3.46
N ALA A 165 0.39 -33.31 4.19
CA ALA A 165 -0.04 -33.92 5.45
C ALA A 165 -0.91 -35.18 5.26
N ALA A 166 -1.51 -35.37 4.08
CA ALA A 166 -2.44 -36.48 3.84
C ALA A 166 -1.77 -37.79 3.38
N THR A 167 -0.52 -37.77 2.90
CA THR A 167 0.07 -38.95 2.22
C THR A 167 0.87 -39.89 3.13
N HIS A 168 1.12 -39.57 4.41
CA HIS A 168 1.88 -40.46 5.30
C HIS A 168 1.05 -41.31 6.28
N LYS A 169 -0.29 -41.31 6.18
CA LYS A 169 -1.17 -42.09 7.08
C LYS A 169 -2.11 -43.08 6.38
N ALA A 170 -1.71 -43.61 5.22
CA ALA A 170 -2.42 -44.73 4.58
C ALA A 170 -1.51 -45.96 4.44
N SER A 171 -1.00 -46.48 5.57
CA SER A 171 -0.63 -47.89 5.67
C SER A 171 -1.83 -48.65 6.23
N PHE A 172 -2.79 -48.95 5.35
CA PHE A 172 -3.86 -49.89 5.65
C PHE A 172 -3.37 -51.29 5.27
N VAL A 173 -3.26 -52.14 6.27
CA VAL A 173 -2.90 -53.56 6.18
C VAL A 173 -3.98 -54.27 5.35
N GLN A 174 -3.60 -54.79 4.18
CA GLN A 174 -4.48 -55.63 3.37
C GLN A 174 -4.32 -57.09 3.79
N GLU A 175 -5.19 -57.53 4.70
CA GLU A 175 -5.40 -58.93 5.05
C GLU A 175 -6.39 -59.58 4.07
N THR A 176 -6.20 -60.88 3.81
CA THR A 176 -6.60 -61.66 2.64
C THR A 176 -8.09 -62.05 2.52
N ALA A 177 -8.53 -62.27 1.26
CA ALA A 177 -9.86 -62.68 0.78
C ALA A 177 -10.30 -64.13 1.20
N PRO A 178 -11.53 -64.62 0.88
CA PRO A 178 -11.82 -65.08 -0.50
C PRO A 178 -13.26 -64.89 -1.08
N GLU A 179 -13.27 -64.89 -2.41
CA GLU A 179 -14.28 -65.29 -3.43
C GLU A 179 -15.78 -65.43 -3.12
N HIS A 180 -16.61 -64.87 -4.01
CA HIS A 180 -17.66 -65.63 -4.70
C HIS A 180 -17.97 -65.04 -6.10
N LYS A 181 -17.80 -65.89 -7.13
CA LYS A 181 -18.20 -65.68 -8.55
C LYS A 181 -19.72 -65.68 -8.73
N SER A 182 -20.22 -64.90 -9.70
CA SER A 182 -21.25 -65.22 -10.73
C SER A 182 -21.69 -63.92 -11.43
N VAL A 183 -21.35 -63.60 -12.69
CA VAL A 183 -21.85 -64.11 -14.00
C VAL A 183 -23.31 -63.70 -14.35
N SER A 184 -23.38 -62.68 -15.22
CA SER A 184 -24.17 -62.53 -16.46
C SER A 184 -25.70 -62.33 -16.52
N ASN A 185 -26.05 -61.44 -17.47
CA ASN A 185 -27.23 -61.34 -18.35
C ASN A 185 -28.42 -60.41 -17.98
N GLY A 186 -28.57 -59.33 -18.76
CA GLY A 186 -29.89 -58.77 -19.13
C GLY A 186 -30.63 -59.71 -20.11
N PRO A 187 -31.88 -59.42 -20.54
CA PRO A 187 -32.17 -58.20 -21.31
C PRO A 187 -33.59 -57.59 -21.15
N ASP A 188 -33.78 -56.48 -21.86
CA ASP A 188 -35.01 -56.03 -22.56
C ASP A 188 -36.14 -55.28 -21.82
N MET A 189 -36.51 -54.13 -22.41
CA MET A 189 -37.71 -53.32 -22.13
C MET A 189 -38.85 -53.76 -23.07
N PRO A 190 -40.11 -53.38 -22.76
CA PRO A 190 -40.72 -52.35 -23.62
C PRO A 190 -41.60 -51.31 -22.90
N ASP A 191 -41.75 -50.19 -23.62
CA ASP A 191 -42.57 -48.99 -23.42
C ASP A 191 -44.09 -49.25 -23.26
N VAL A 192 -44.77 -48.43 -22.45
CA VAL A 192 -46.12 -47.91 -22.76
C VAL A 192 -46.47 -46.68 -21.91
N SER A 193 -46.64 -45.56 -22.59
CA SER A 193 -47.32 -44.33 -22.18
C SER A 193 -48.75 -44.55 -21.67
N ALA A 194 -49.13 -43.96 -20.53
CA ALA A 194 -50.47 -43.43 -20.28
C ALA A 194 -50.53 -42.52 -19.04
N MET A 195 -51.36 -41.48 -19.12
CA MET A 195 -51.91 -40.64 -18.02
C MET A 195 -51.08 -39.46 -17.46
N ARG A 196 -51.07 -38.36 -18.22
CA ARG A 196 -51.46 -37.02 -17.70
C ARG A 196 -52.96 -36.81 -18.03
N PRO A 197 -53.73 -35.81 -17.53
CA PRO A 197 -53.34 -34.58 -16.79
C PRO A 197 -54.31 -34.16 -15.63
N SER A 198 -53.94 -33.13 -14.86
CA SER A 198 -54.76 -31.95 -14.43
C SER A 198 -54.21 -31.38 -13.10
N ARG A 199 -53.61 -30.18 -13.04
CA ARG A 199 -54.14 -28.80 -13.12
C ARG A 199 -54.88 -28.35 -11.84
N ALA A 200 -54.20 -27.50 -11.04
CA ALA A 200 -54.69 -26.33 -10.27
C ALA A 200 -53.52 -25.90 -9.36
N ALA A 201 -52.81 -24.78 -9.57
CA ALA A 201 -53.23 -23.38 -9.42
C ALA A 201 -53.89 -23.09 -8.06
N SER A 202 -53.13 -22.51 -7.12
CA SER A 202 -53.49 -21.19 -6.60
C SER A 202 -52.37 -20.57 -5.76
N ILE A 203 -51.99 -19.39 -6.21
CA ILE A 203 -51.19 -18.36 -5.57
C ILE A 203 -52.10 -17.65 -4.55
N VAL A 204 -51.59 -17.21 -3.40
CA VAL A 204 -51.96 -15.89 -2.87
C VAL A 204 -50.82 -15.34 -2.01
N ALA A 205 -50.31 -14.20 -2.48
CA ALA A 205 -49.50 -13.26 -1.75
C ALA A 205 -50.37 -12.47 -0.77
N GLY A 206 -49.78 -12.01 0.34
CA GLY A 206 -50.41 -11.09 1.28
C GLY A 206 -49.35 -10.24 1.97
N GLN A 207 -49.03 -9.11 1.34
CA GLN A 207 -48.30 -7.99 1.91
C GLN A 207 -49.10 -7.30 3.04
N GLY A 208 -48.36 -6.66 3.95
CA GLY A 208 -48.72 -5.32 4.43
C GLY A 208 -48.99 -5.18 5.93
N ALA A 209 -48.01 -4.64 6.65
CA ALA A 209 -48.09 -3.36 7.37
C ALA A 209 -46.69 -2.96 7.83
#